data_AF-A0A7K2LTL8-F1
#
_entry.id   AF-A0A7K2LTL8-F1
#
_cell.length_a   1.000
_cell.length_b   1.000
_cell.length_c   1.000
_cell.angle_alpha   90.00
_cell.angle_beta   90.00
_cell.angle_gamma   90.00
#
_symmetry.space_group_name_H-M   'P 1'
#
loop_
_entity.id
_entity.type
_entity.pdbx_description
1 polymer ?
#
loop_
_entity_poly.entity_id
_entity_poly.type
_entity_poly.pdbx_seq_one_letter_code
_entity_poly.pdbx_strand_id
1 'polypeptide(L)'
;MTAYIGAVFDNGLVAGLVDILASARERGGTALFADEIARINRTLENCSTTRWAMPSATLAGLLDLIAEELRTSPDRDLPPVFLTRLDAAAGGQDRLKFLAHTASSLRTSKREGIVRFEELPMSTWEAELRYARLRDFSWWVESDEFETFEEGALAGVTSEHPGGCAHLLPGLIAELHSALLLDDDARSAACLRTVVPWATPPILREVLRAASTHLLEAH
;
A
#
# COMPACT_ATOMS: atom_id res chain seq x y z
N MET A 1 -20.30 -24.18 -0.28
CA MET A 1 -19.35 -24.06 -1.41
C MET A 1 -18.68 -22.70 -1.27
N THR A 2 -17.67 -22.61 -0.41
CA THR A 2 -17.35 -21.40 0.36
C THR A 2 -15.88 -20.98 0.26
N ALA A 3 -15.16 -21.38 -0.79
CA ALA A 3 -13.69 -21.45 -0.70
C ALA A 3 -12.87 -20.42 -1.49
N TYR A 4 -13.45 -19.59 -2.37
CA TYR A 4 -12.64 -18.64 -3.17
C TYR A 4 -13.18 -17.19 -3.16
N ILE A 5 -14.50 -17.00 -3.14
CA ILE A 5 -15.08 -15.66 -3.06
C ILE A 5 -14.89 -15.07 -1.65
N GLY A 6 -14.90 -15.89 -0.60
CA GLY A 6 -14.64 -15.45 0.78
C GLY A 6 -13.27 -14.77 0.95
N ALA A 7 -12.25 -15.21 0.22
CA ALA A 7 -10.92 -14.61 0.27
C ALA A 7 -10.91 -13.14 -0.20
N VAL A 8 -11.79 -12.76 -1.15
CA VAL A 8 -11.95 -11.36 -1.59
C VAL A 8 -12.49 -10.49 -0.46
N PHE A 9 -13.36 -11.04 0.37
CA PHE A 9 -14.01 -10.37 1.50
C PHE A 9 -13.16 -10.36 2.77
N ASP A 10 -12.33 -11.38 2.99
CA ASP A 10 -11.60 -11.53 4.24
C ASP A 10 -10.16 -11.01 4.15
N ASN A 11 -9.51 -11.15 2.98
CA ASN A 11 -8.08 -10.83 2.79
C ASN A 11 -7.78 -10.08 1.48
N GLY A 12 -8.81 -9.60 0.78
CA GLY A 12 -8.67 -8.90 -0.50
C GLY A 12 -8.58 -7.37 -0.37
N LEU A 13 -8.47 -6.69 -1.51
CA LEU A 13 -8.43 -5.22 -1.57
C LEU A 13 -9.68 -4.56 -0.99
N VAL A 14 -10.84 -5.22 -1.04
CA VAL A 14 -12.07 -4.70 -0.42
C VAL A 14 -11.96 -4.74 1.11
N ALA A 15 -11.43 -5.82 1.69
CA ALA A 15 -11.15 -5.88 3.13
C ALA A 15 -10.16 -4.79 3.54
N GLY A 16 -9.03 -4.68 2.85
CA GLY A 16 -8.02 -3.65 3.14
C GLY A 16 -8.58 -2.23 3.04
N LEU A 17 -9.40 -1.94 2.03
CA LEU A 17 -10.12 -0.67 1.92
C LEU A 17 -11.00 -0.41 3.15
N VAL A 18 -11.84 -1.37 3.52
CA VAL A 18 -12.77 -1.23 4.65
C VAL A 18 -11.99 -1.02 5.96
N ASP A 19 -10.89 -1.75 6.16
CA ASP A 19 -10.04 -1.62 7.35
C ASP A 19 -9.35 -0.24 7.41
N ILE A 20 -8.85 0.28 6.29
CA ILE A 20 -8.29 1.64 6.20
C ILE A 20 -9.35 2.68 6.57
N LEU A 21 -10.56 2.56 6.02
CA LEU A 21 -11.64 3.51 6.27
C LEU A 21 -12.19 3.43 7.70
N ALA A 22 -12.26 2.22 8.28
CA ALA A 22 -12.58 2.02 9.69
C ALA A 22 -11.55 2.70 10.60
N SER A 23 -10.26 2.48 10.32
CA SER A 23 -9.17 3.09 11.06
C SER A 23 -9.17 4.63 10.95
N ALA A 24 -9.45 5.18 9.77
CA ALA A 24 -9.58 6.63 9.57
C ALA A 24 -10.73 7.24 10.36
N ARG A 25 -11.83 6.52 10.43
CA ARG A 25 -13.01 6.93 11.18
C ARG A 25 -12.76 6.93 12.69
N GLU A 26 -12.03 5.95 13.21
CA GLU A 26 -11.59 5.92 14.62
C GLU A 26 -10.71 7.13 14.96
N ARG A 27 -9.88 7.60 14.03
CA ARG A 27 -9.07 8.83 14.17
C ARG A 27 -9.91 10.13 14.06
N GLY A 28 -11.11 10.06 13.48
CA GLY A 28 -12.14 11.11 13.49
C GLY A 28 -12.12 12.10 12.31
N GLY A 29 -13.31 12.39 11.76
CA GLY A 29 -13.54 13.51 10.82
C GLY A 29 -13.73 13.11 9.35
N THR A 30 -14.53 13.89 8.63
CA THR A 30 -14.83 13.68 7.19
C THR A 30 -13.63 13.98 6.28
N ALA A 31 -12.75 14.90 6.69
CA ALA A 31 -11.51 15.19 5.97
C ALA A 31 -10.60 13.95 5.89
N LEU A 32 -10.48 13.19 6.99
CA LEU A 32 -9.68 11.96 6.99
C LEU A 32 -10.23 10.91 6.02
N PHE A 33 -11.55 10.80 5.88
CA PHE A 33 -12.16 9.90 4.90
C PHE A 33 -11.76 10.27 3.47
N ALA A 34 -11.93 11.55 3.09
CA ALA A 34 -11.57 12.01 1.75
C ALA A 34 -10.06 11.85 1.48
N ASP A 35 -9.23 12.13 2.48
CA ASP A 35 -7.78 11.94 2.42
C ASP A 35 -7.41 10.47 2.19
N GLU A 36 -8.01 9.52 2.94
CA GLU A 36 -7.73 8.10 2.72
C GLU A 36 -8.17 7.64 1.32
N ILE A 37 -9.32 8.10 0.82
CA ILE A 37 -9.76 7.80 -0.54
C ILE A 37 -8.74 8.30 -1.58
N ALA A 38 -8.19 9.49 -1.37
CA ALA A 38 -7.16 10.04 -2.25
C ALA A 38 -5.85 9.25 -2.18
N ARG A 39 -5.42 8.83 -0.97
CA ARG A 39 -4.26 7.94 -0.78
C ARG A 39 -4.46 6.58 -1.45
N ILE A 40 -5.63 5.95 -1.29
CA ILE A 40 -5.98 4.68 -1.94
C ILE A 40 -5.87 4.80 -3.46
N ASN A 41 -6.47 5.83 -4.05
CA ASN A 41 -6.35 6.07 -5.49
C ASN A 41 -4.89 6.27 -5.91
N ARG A 42 -4.10 7.03 -5.14
CA ARG A 42 -2.67 7.23 -5.38
C ARG A 42 -1.89 5.91 -5.33
N THR A 43 -2.15 5.04 -4.36
CA THR A 43 -1.52 3.72 -4.26
C THR A 43 -1.87 2.85 -5.47
N LEU A 44 -3.17 2.78 -5.83
CA LEU A 44 -3.63 1.93 -6.93
C LEU A 44 -3.10 2.35 -8.29
N GLU A 45 -2.96 3.66 -8.55
CA GLU A 45 -2.47 4.17 -9.84
C GLU A 45 -0.94 4.14 -9.98
N ASN A 46 -0.21 4.25 -8.87
CA ASN A 46 1.26 4.29 -8.88
C ASN A 46 1.93 2.92 -8.78
N CYS A 47 1.20 1.86 -8.47
CA CYS A 47 1.72 0.50 -8.55
C CYS A 47 1.26 -0.15 -9.87
N SER A 48 2.23 -0.54 -10.72
CA SER A 48 1.94 -1.12 -12.04
C SER A 48 1.13 -2.42 -11.94
N THR A 49 1.45 -3.25 -10.95
CA THR A 49 0.72 -4.50 -10.67
C THR A 49 -0.73 -4.23 -10.26
N THR A 50 -0.99 -3.29 -9.36
CA THR A 50 -2.37 -2.96 -8.94
C THR A 50 -3.13 -2.26 -10.05
N ARG A 51 -2.49 -1.38 -10.81
CA ARG A 51 -3.12 -0.67 -11.93
C ARG A 51 -3.61 -1.64 -13.01
N TRP A 52 -2.86 -2.71 -13.26
CA TRP A 52 -3.30 -3.80 -14.14
C TRP A 52 -4.39 -4.64 -13.48
N ALA A 53 -4.13 -5.18 -12.28
CA ALA A 53 -4.97 -6.23 -11.70
C ALA A 53 -6.29 -5.72 -11.09
N MET A 54 -6.28 -4.53 -10.49
CA MET A 54 -7.41 -3.97 -9.77
C MET A 54 -7.38 -2.43 -9.79
N PRO A 55 -7.66 -1.79 -10.94
CA PRO A 55 -7.74 -0.34 -11.00
C PRO A 55 -8.86 0.18 -10.10
N SER A 56 -8.77 1.46 -9.67
CA SER A 56 -9.78 2.10 -8.81
C SER A 56 -11.22 1.95 -9.31
N ALA A 57 -11.42 1.93 -10.64
CA ALA A 57 -12.74 1.70 -11.24
C ALA A 57 -13.29 0.29 -10.93
N THR A 58 -12.44 -0.74 -10.93
CA THR A 58 -12.81 -2.10 -10.56
C THR A 58 -13.15 -2.18 -9.08
N LEU A 59 -12.36 -1.54 -8.21
CA LEU A 59 -12.65 -1.49 -6.78
C LEU A 59 -14.01 -0.81 -6.51
N ALA A 60 -14.28 0.33 -7.15
CA ALA A 60 -15.57 0.99 -7.04
C ALA A 60 -16.73 0.12 -7.58
N GLY A 61 -16.51 -0.61 -8.68
CA GLY A 61 -17.48 -1.57 -9.21
C GLY A 61 -17.75 -2.75 -8.28
N LEU A 62 -16.73 -3.24 -7.57
CA LEU A 62 -16.88 -4.28 -6.55
C LEU A 62 -17.73 -3.79 -5.37
N LEU A 63 -17.53 -2.55 -4.92
CA LEU A 63 -18.38 -1.96 -3.88
C LEU A 63 -19.85 -1.86 -4.31
N ASP A 64 -20.11 -1.45 -5.56
CA ASP A 64 -21.47 -1.41 -6.10
C ASP A 64 -22.08 -2.81 -6.19
N LEU A 65 -21.30 -3.83 -6.61
CA LEU A 65 -21.74 -5.21 -6.65
C LEU A 65 -22.09 -5.75 -5.27
N ILE A 66 -21.30 -5.41 -4.25
CA ILE A 66 -21.56 -5.81 -2.85
C ILE A 66 -22.83 -5.12 -2.34
N ALA A 67 -23.01 -3.84 -2.65
CA ALA A 67 -24.22 -3.10 -2.29
C ALA A 67 -25.46 -3.71 -2.97
N GLU A 68 -25.34 -4.09 -4.23
CA GLU A 68 -26.40 -4.78 -4.96
C GLU A 68 -26.75 -6.13 -4.33
N GLU A 69 -25.74 -6.94 -4.00
CA GLU A 69 -25.94 -8.24 -3.36
C GLU A 69 -26.66 -8.12 -2.01
N LEU A 70 -26.22 -7.17 -1.17
CA LEU A 70 -26.87 -6.87 0.10
C LEU A 70 -28.33 -6.42 -0.06
N ARG A 71 -28.67 -5.82 -1.20
CA ARG A 71 -30.02 -5.33 -1.50
C ARG A 71 -30.94 -6.44 -2.04
N THR A 72 -30.44 -7.30 -2.92
CA THR A 72 -31.26 -8.31 -3.62
C THR A 72 -31.31 -9.65 -2.93
N SER A 73 -30.30 -9.97 -2.13
CA SER A 73 -30.11 -11.28 -1.51
C SER A 73 -29.87 -11.14 -0.01
N PRO A 74 -30.81 -10.58 0.77
CA PRO A 74 -30.62 -10.37 2.21
C PRO A 74 -30.35 -11.68 2.97
N ASP A 75 -30.82 -12.81 2.44
CA ASP A 75 -30.63 -14.15 3.01
C ASP A 75 -29.30 -14.81 2.59
N ARG A 76 -28.50 -14.15 1.73
CA ARG A 76 -27.18 -14.65 1.33
C ARG A 76 -26.14 -14.16 2.32
N ASP A 77 -25.55 -15.11 3.05
CA ASP A 77 -24.52 -14.82 4.03
C ASP A 77 -23.23 -14.34 3.36
N LEU A 78 -22.98 -13.02 3.41
CA LEU A 78 -21.63 -12.51 3.34
C LEU A 78 -20.85 -12.94 4.59
N PRO A 79 -19.52 -13.12 4.51
CA PRO A 79 -18.71 -13.51 5.66
C PRO A 79 -18.98 -12.58 6.87
N PRO A 80 -19.31 -13.11 8.06
CA PRO A 80 -19.63 -12.29 9.23
C PRO A 80 -18.50 -11.33 9.64
N VAL A 81 -17.25 -11.76 9.44
CA VAL A 81 -16.06 -10.93 9.68
C VAL A 81 -16.05 -9.70 8.78
N PHE A 82 -16.34 -9.88 7.49
CA PHE A 82 -16.47 -8.77 6.55
C PHE A 82 -17.59 -7.80 6.94
N LEU A 83 -18.76 -8.31 7.31
CA LEU A 83 -19.87 -7.46 7.77
C LEU A 83 -19.52 -6.66 9.02
N THR A 84 -18.78 -7.26 9.96
CA THR A 84 -18.31 -6.58 11.18
C THR A 84 -17.35 -5.43 10.84
N ARG A 85 -16.41 -5.66 9.92
CA ARG A 85 -15.49 -4.61 9.43
C ARG A 85 -16.25 -3.50 8.71
N LEU A 86 -17.22 -3.88 7.87
CA LEU A 86 -18.06 -2.93 7.14
C LEU A 86 -18.87 -2.04 8.08
N ASP A 87 -19.40 -2.61 9.16
CA ASP A 87 -20.09 -1.84 10.20
C ASP A 87 -19.15 -0.89 10.92
N ALA A 88 -17.93 -1.32 11.23
CA ALA A 88 -16.93 -0.44 11.86
C ALA A 88 -16.62 0.76 10.96
N ALA A 89 -16.42 0.53 9.66
CA ALA A 89 -16.14 1.57 8.67
C ALA A 89 -17.35 2.52 8.45
N ALA A 90 -18.56 1.98 8.37
CA ALA A 90 -19.78 2.77 8.22
C ALA A 90 -20.19 3.51 9.51
N GLY A 91 -19.70 3.03 10.66
CA GLY A 91 -20.35 3.03 11.96
C GLY A 91 -21.57 3.93 12.19
N GLY A 92 -22.72 3.27 12.10
CA GLY A 92 -24.04 3.86 12.29
C GLY A 92 -24.66 4.37 11.00
N GLN A 93 -23.89 4.58 9.93
CA GLN A 93 -24.46 4.78 8.60
C GLN A 93 -24.99 3.45 8.06
N ASP A 94 -26.10 3.51 7.32
CA ASP A 94 -26.60 2.39 6.53
C ASP A 94 -25.52 1.86 5.56
N ARG A 95 -25.31 0.53 5.55
CA ARG A 95 -24.26 -0.13 4.78
C ARG A 95 -24.36 0.18 3.29
N LEU A 96 -25.57 0.19 2.72
CA LEU A 96 -25.77 0.45 1.30
C LEU A 96 -25.39 1.90 0.96
N LYS A 97 -25.81 2.86 1.79
CA LYS A 97 -25.39 4.26 1.63
C LYS A 97 -23.88 4.43 1.77
N PHE A 98 -23.25 3.74 2.72
CA PHE A 98 -21.80 3.81 2.91
C PHE A 98 -21.03 3.27 1.70
N LEU A 99 -21.41 2.09 1.18
CA LEU A 99 -20.79 1.48 0.00
C LEU A 99 -20.95 2.38 -1.24
N ALA A 100 -22.16 2.89 -1.49
CA ALA A 100 -22.43 3.78 -2.62
C ALA A 100 -21.64 5.11 -2.51
N HIS A 101 -21.58 5.69 -1.30
CA HIS A 101 -20.79 6.90 -1.05
C HIS A 101 -19.29 6.66 -1.28
N THR A 102 -18.76 5.54 -0.81
CA THR A 102 -17.35 5.16 -0.97
C THR A 102 -17.00 4.94 -2.43
N ALA A 103 -17.82 4.19 -3.18
CA ALA A 103 -17.64 3.98 -4.61
C ALA A 103 -17.68 5.30 -5.40
N SER A 104 -18.61 6.20 -5.06
CA SER A 104 -18.70 7.54 -5.65
C SER A 104 -17.48 8.41 -5.33
N SER A 105 -16.97 8.32 -4.10
CA SER A 105 -15.78 9.06 -3.65
C SER A 105 -14.52 8.59 -4.36
N LEU A 106 -14.31 7.27 -4.51
CA LEU A 106 -13.20 6.71 -5.29
C LEU A 106 -13.19 7.25 -6.72
N ARG A 107 -14.35 7.24 -7.39
CA ARG A 107 -14.50 7.75 -8.76
C ARG A 107 -14.28 9.25 -8.85
N THR A 108 -14.78 10.02 -7.88
CA THR A 108 -14.68 11.48 -7.88
C THR A 108 -13.24 11.91 -7.64
N SER A 109 -12.59 11.39 -6.60
CA SER A 109 -11.17 11.63 -6.33
C SER A 109 -10.30 11.26 -7.55
N LYS A 110 -10.54 10.11 -8.19
CA LYS A 110 -9.77 9.73 -9.39
C LYS A 110 -9.98 10.71 -10.56
N ARG A 111 -11.18 11.27 -10.74
CA ARG A 111 -11.48 12.26 -11.79
C ARG A 111 -10.83 13.61 -11.51
N GLU A 112 -10.76 14.01 -10.24
CA GLU A 112 -10.13 15.25 -9.80
C GLU A 112 -8.60 15.20 -9.96
N GLY A 113 -8.03 14.00 -9.92
CA GLY A 113 -6.63 13.74 -10.20
C GLY A 113 -5.93 13.04 -9.04
N ILE A 114 -4.72 12.53 -9.29
CA ILE A 114 -3.91 11.89 -8.26
C ILE A 114 -3.15 12.96 -7.48
N VAL A 115 -3.52 13.10 -6.21
CA VAL A 115 -2.94 14.07 -5.28
C VAL A 115 -1.45 13.81 -5.08
N ARG A 116 -0.63 14.86 -5.06
CA ARG A 116 0.82 14.73 -4.83
C ARG A 116 1.14 14.65 -3.34
N PHE A 117 2.37 14.25 -3.01
CA PHE A 117 2.77 14.07 -1.60
C PHE A 117 2.82 15.40 -0.84
N GLU A 118 3.21 16.48 -1.53
CA GLU A 118 3.30 17.83 -0.95
C GLU A 118 1.93 18.33 -0.48
N GLU A 119 0.88 17.99 -1.22
CA GLU A 119 -0.51 18.33 -0.93
C GLU A 119 -1.11 17.40 0.13
N LEU A 120 -0.90 16.09 -0.02
CA LEU A 120 -1.38 15.07 0.92
C LEU A 120 -0.26 14.10 1.29
N PRO A 121 0.35 14.24 2.48
CA PRO A 121 1.42 13.35 2.92
C PRO A 121 0.98 11.90 2.99
N MET A 122 1.97 11.03 2.84
CA MET A 122 1.80 9.59 2.98
C MET A 122 1.24 9.21 4.36
N SER A 123 0.39 8.19 4.42
CA SER A 123 0.02 7.52 5.66
C SER A 123 0.94 6.32 5.93
N THR A 124 0.97 5.83 7.16
CA THR A 124 1.79 4.66 7.53
C THR A 124 1.45 3.43 6.68
N TRP A 125 0.16 3.12 6.47
CA TRP A 125 -0.25 1.99 5.63
C TRP A 125 0.19 2.15 4.17
N GLU A 126 0.17 3.39 3.64
CA GLU A 126 0.61 3.67 2.28
C GLU A 126 2.12 3.47 2.15
N ALA A 127 2.89 3.85 3.18
CA ALA A 127 4.33 3.63 3.24
C ALA A 127 4.68 2.13 3.30
N GLU A 128 3.97 1.35 4.13
CA GLU A 128 4.16 -0.09 4.25
C GLU A 128 3.95 -0.84 2.93
N LEU A 129 2.96 -0.43 2.15
CA LEU A 129 2.68 -1.03 0.84
C LEU A 129 3.66 -0.56 -0.24
N ARG A 130 3.97 0.74 -0.26
CA ARG A 130 4.82 1.33 -1.30
C ARG A 130 6.28 0.93 -1.17
N TYR A 131 6.76 0.74 0.06
CA TYR A 131 8.16 0.48 0.38
C TYR A 131 8.38 -0.90 1.02
N ALA A 132 7.57 -1.88 0.59
CA ALA A 132 7.62 -3.23 1.13
C ALA A 132 9.00 -3.87 0.97
N ARG A 133 9.71 -3.64 -0.15
CA ARG A 133 11.05 -4.24 -0.36
C ARG A 133 12.09 -3.55 0.50
N LEU A 134 12.02 -2.24 0.70
CA LEU A 134 12.90 -1.56 1.66
C LEU A 134 12.68 -2.11 3.07
N ARG A 135 11.41 -2.31 3.47
CA ARG A 135 11.09 -2.89 4.78
C ARG A 135 11.61 -4.32 4.91
N ASP A 136 11.43 -5.15 3.88
CA ASP A 136 11.92 -6.53 3.91
C ASP A 136 13.47 -6.58 3.89
N PHE A 137 14.11 -5.58 3.29
CA PHE A 137 15.56 -5.42 3.29
C PHE A 137 16.13 -5.00 4.65
N SER A 138 15.30 -4.55 5.60
CA SER A 138 15.75 -4.12 6.94
C SER A 138 16.57 -5.19 7.66
N TRP A 139 16.29 -6.47 7.45
CA TRP A 139 17.07 -7.54 8.08
C TRP A 139 18.57 -7.45 7.75
N TRP A 140 18.92 -7.10 6.51
CA TRP A 140 20.32 -7.01 6.06
C TRP A 140 21.07 -5.82 6.64
N VAL A 141 20.35 -4.75 7.00
CA VAL A 141 20.96 -3.47 7.40
C VAL A 141 20.78 -3.12 8.86
N GLU A 142 19.85 -3.79 9.56
CA GLU A 142 19.58 -3.59 10.99
C GLU A 142 19.99 -4.80 11.84
N SER A 143 20.34 -5.95 11.25
CA SER A 143 20.83 -7.10 12.01
C SER A 143 22.25 -6.89 12.53
N ASP A 144 22.59 -7.65 13.57
CA ASP A 144 23.92 -7.74 14.18
C ASP A 144 24.77 -8.85 13.56
N GLU A 145 24.34 -9.45 12.44
CA GLU A 145 25.08 -10.52 11.75
C GLU A 145 26.34 -10.01 11.04
N PHE A 146 26.36 -8.73 10.63
CA PHE A 146 27.46 -8.11 9.91
C PHE A 146 28.20 -7.09 10.78
N GLU A 147 29.53 -7.02 10.65
CA GLU A 147 30.35 -6.09 11.43
C GLU A 147 30.13 -4.64 10.99
N THR A 148 29.78 -4.43 9.72
CA THR A 148 29.50 -3.12 9.13
C THR A 148 28.20 -3.09 8.33
N PHE A 149 27.63 -1.90 8.18
CA PHE A 149 26.45 -1.68 7.34
C PHE A 149 26.72 -2.05 5.88
N GLU A 150 27.89 -1.68 5.37
CA GLU A 150 28.30 -1.91 3.98
C GLU A 150 28.38 -3.41 3.66
N GLU A 151 28.89 -4.21 4.60
CA GLU A 151 28.91 -5.68 4.48
C GLU A 151 27.50 -6.25 4.43
N GLY A 152 26.60 -5.80 5.32
CA GLY A 152 25.21 -6.25 5.33
C GLY A 152 24.46 -5.87 4.06
N ALA A 153 24.61 -4.63 3.60
CA ALA A 153 24.02 -4.16 2.35
C ALA A 153 24.52 -4.95 1.13
N LEU A 154 25.83 -5.26 1.07
CA LEU A 154 26.40 -6.09 0.01
C LEU A 154 25.91 -7.53 0.10
N ALA A 155 25.85 -8.11 1.30
CA ALA A 155 25.33 -9.45 1.53
C ALA A 155 23.87 -9.58 1.06
N GLY A 156 23.02 -8.61 1.39
CA GLY A 156 21.61 -8.61 0.96
C GLY A 156 21.41 -8.40 -0.53
N VAL A 157 22.29 -7.64 -1.19
CA VAL A 157 22.25 -7.52 -2.66
C VAL A 157 22.72 -8.81 -3.33
N THR A 158 23.80 -9.41 -2.81
CA THR A 158 24.42 -10.60 -3.40
C THR A 158 23.65 -11.89 -3.11
N SER A 159 22.88 -11.95 -2.02
CA SER A 159 22.00 -13.08 -1.71
C SER A 159 20.92 -13.31 -2.76
N GLU A 160 20.61 -12.28 -3.56
CA GLU A 160 19.65 -12.37 -4.67
C GLU A 160 20.23 -13.08 -5.90
N HIS A 161 21.54 -13.38 -5.94
CA HIS A 161 22.15 -14.06 -7.08
C HIS A 161 21.85 -15.57 -7.08
N PRO A 162 21.60 -16.20 -8.26
CA PRO A 162 21.51 -15.60 -9.59
C PRO A 162 20.09 -15.11 -9.99
N GLY A 163 19.04 -15.66 -9.39
CA GLY A 163 17.66 -15.47 -9.88
C GLY A 163 16.98 -14.18 -9.43
N GLY A 164 17.23 -13.74 -8.20
CA GLY A 164 16.70 -12.51 -7.62
C GLY A 164 17.29 -11.24 -8.26
N CYS A 165 18.45 -11.32 -8.92
CA CYS A 165 19.04 -10.18 -9.64
C CYS A 165 18.08 -9.60 -10.71
N ALA A 166 17.36 -10.45 -11.43
CA ALA A 166 16.44 -10.00 -12.48
C ALA A 166 15.02 -9.69 -11.98
N HIS A 167 14.64 -10.20 -10.80
CA HIS A 167 13.25 -10.19 -10.34
C HIS A 167 13.00 -9.38 -9.06
N LEU A 168 14.00 -9.28 -8.18
CA LEU A 168 13.88 -8.66 -6.87
C LEU A 168 14.65 -7.33 -6.80
N LEU A 169 15.91 -7.31 -7.26
CA LEU A 169 16.74 -6.10 -7.25
C LEU A 169 16.15 -4.91 -8.03
N PRO A 170 15.54 -5.06 -9.22
CA PRO A 170 14.97 -3.92 -9.93
C PRO A 170 13.84 -3.24 -9.16
N GLY A 171 13.04 -4.01 -8.42
CA GLY A 171 11.99 -3.48 -7.56
C GLY A 171 12.56 -2.72 -6.35
N LEU A 172 13.60 -3.28 -5.72
CA LEU A 172 14.31 -2.62 -4.61
C LEU A 172 14.95 -1.30 -5.08
N ILE A 173 15.62 -1.29 -6.23
CA ILE A 173 16.22 -0.09 -6.84
C ILE A 173 15.16 0.98 -7.14
N ALA A 174 14.00 0.58 -7.68
CA ALA A 174 12.91 1.52 -7.93
C ALA A 174 12.38 2.15 -6.62
N GLU A 175 12.25 1.36 -5.55
CA GLU A 175 11.85 1.86 -4.23
C GLU A 175 12.92 2.78 -3.61
N LEU A 176 14.21 2.44 -3.73
CA LEU A 176 15.33 3.29 -3.27
C LEU A 176 15.32 4.67 -3.97
N HIS A 177 15.15 4.70 -5.29
CA HIS A 177 15.02 5.95 -6.03
C HIS A 177 13.77 6.74 -5.63
N SER A 178 12.62 6.07 -5.51
CA SER A 178 11.38 6.73 -5.08
C SER A 178 11.50 7.31 -3.67
N ALA A 179 12.17 6.62 -2.76
CA ALA A 179 12.40 7.08 -1.39
C ALA A 179 13.35 8.29 -1.35
N LEU A 180 14.39 8.31 -2.18
CA LEU A 180 15.29 9.47 -2.30
C LEU A 180 14.59 10.72 -2.83
N LEU A 181 13.58 10.57 -3.69
CA LEU A 181 12.77 11.68 -4.20
C LEU A 181 11.77 12.21 -3.16
N LEU A 182 11.51 11.49 -2.07
CA LEU A 182 10.67 12.01 -0.97
C LEU A 182 11.38 13.07 -0.14
N ASP A 183 12.69 13.29 -0.27
CA ASP A 183 13.42 14.26 0.56
C ASP A 183 12.91 15.70 0.33
N ASP A 184 12.33 15.97 -0.85
CA ASP A 184 11.64 17.23 -1.16
C ASP A 184 10.31 17.41 -0.39
N ASP A 185 9.76 16.33 0.19
CA ASP A 185 8.62 16.31 1.12
C ASP A 185 9.01 15.71 2.48
N ALA A 186 9.42 16.59 3.40
CA ALA A 186 9.82 16.20 4.74
C ALA A 186 8.75 15.41 5.53
N ARG A 187 7.45 15.62 5.28
CA ARG A 187 6.37 14.92 6.00
C ARG A 187 6.25 13.47 5.52
N SER A 188 6.27 13.28 4.20
CA SER A 188 6.23 11.94 3.61
C SER A 188 7.53 11.16 3.88
N ALA A 189 8.69 11.83 3.86
CA ALA A 189 9.96 11.22 4.25
C ALA A 189 9.99 10.82 5.74
N ALA A 190 9.40 11.65 6.62
CA ALA A 190 9.25 11.30 8.03
C ALA A 190 8.32 10.09 8.23
N CYS A 191 7.22 10.02 7.48
CA CYS A 191 6.32 8.86 7.50
C CYS A 191 7.01 7.58 7.03
N LEU A 192 7.81 7.62 5.95
CA LEU A 192 8.62 6.47 5.54
C LEU A 192 9.52 5.99 6.67
N ARG A 193 10.18 6.89 7.40
CA ARG A 193 11.08 6.52 8.50
C ARG A 193 10.35 5.93 9.72
N THR A 194 9.02 6.02 9.82
CA THR A 194 8.29 5.29 10.87
C THR A 194 8.15 3.79 10.56
N VAL A 195 8.29 3.41 9.28
CA VAL A 195 8.14 2.02 8.82
C VAL A 195 9.46 1.41 8.35
N VAL A 196 10.40 2.24 7.87
CA VAL A 196 11.76 1.85 7.49
C VAL A 196 12.73 2.82 8.16
N PRO A 197 13.10 2.61 9.45
CA PRO A 197 13.87 3.57 10.23
C PRO A 197 15.23 3.93 9.63
N TRP A 198 15.89 2.97 8.98
CA TRP A 198 17.19 3.17 8.34
C TRP A 198 17.13 3.98 7.03
N ALA A 199 15.95 4.26 6.46
CA ALA A 199 15.77 4.93 5.16
C ALA A 199 16.11 6.43 5.17
N THR A 200 17.36 6.75 5.48
CA THR A 200 17.93 8.09 5.37
C THR A 200 18.62 8.27 4.01
N PRO A 201 18.71 9.49 3.46
CA PRO A 201 19.31 9.68 2.14
C PRO A 201 20.74 9.13 1.99
N PRO A 202 21.66 9.25 2.97
CA PRO A 202 22.98 8.63 2.88
C PRO A 202 22.91 7.10 2.76
N ILE A 203 22.09 6.47 3.59
CA ILE A 203 21.95 5.02 3.64
C ILE A 203 21.30 4.49 2.36
N LEU A 204 20.21 5.13 1.90
CA LEU A 204 19.54 4.79 0.65
C LEU A 204 20.47 4.86 -0.56
N ARG A 205 21.35 5.88 -0.62
CA ARG A 205 22.35 6.01 -1.70
C ARG A 205 23.37 4.88 -1.67
N GLU A 206 23.77 4.45 -0.49
CA GLU A 206 24.76 3.38 -0.33
C GLU A 206 24.20 2.03 -0.77
N VAL A 207 22.98 1.67 -0.34
CA VAL A 207 22.31 0.44 -0.82
C VAL A 207 22.08 0.51 -2.33
N LEU A 208 21.66 1.66 -2.86
CA LEU A 208 21.46 1.86 -4.28
C LEU A 208 22.75 1.67 -5.07
N ARG A 209 23.87 2.19 -4.56
CA ARG A 209 25.20 2.01 -5.16
C ARG A 209 25.60 0.54 -5.17
N ALA A 210 25.42 -0.17 -4.05
CA ALA A 210 25.72 -1.60 -3.95
C ALA A 210 24.88 -2.42 -4.94
N ALA A 211 23.55 -2.22 -4.94
CA ALA A 211 22.62 -2.90 -5.85
C ALA A 211 22.94 -2.64 -7.33
N SER A 212 23.22 -1.38 -7.67
CA SER A 212 23.53 -0.99 -9.06
C SER A 212 24.88 -1.53 -9.51
N THR A 213 25.89 -1.51 -8.64
CA THR A 213 27.22 -2.07 -8.94
C THR A 213 27.13 -3.58 -9.16
N HIS A 214 26.42 -4.29 -8.29
CA HIS A 214 26.22 -5.73 -8.44
C HIS A 214 25.56 -6.09 -9.78
N LEU A 215 24.50 -5.37 -10.17
CA LEU A 215 23.84 -5.60 -11.46
C LEU A 215 24.76 -5.32 -12.67
N LEU A 216 25.63 -4.31 -12.59
CA LEU A 216 26.56 -3.96 -13.67
C LEU A 216 27.74 -4.94 -13.78
N GLU A 217 28.18 -5.52 -12.66
CA GLU A 217 29.33 -6.43 -12.63
C GLU A 217 28.93 -7.89 -12.90
N ALA A 218 27.71 -8.28 -12.52
CA ALA A 218 27.22 -9.66 -12.64
C ALA A 218 26.47 -9.96 -13.95
N HIS A 219 26.07 -8.95 -14.74
CA HIS A 219 25.24 -9.09 -15.96
C HIS A 219 25.66 -8.13 -17.08
#